data_AF-A0A350Y9L1-F1
#
_entry.id   AF-A0A350Y9L1-F1
#
_cell.length_a   1.000
_cell.length_b   1.000
_cell.length_c   1.000
_cell.angle_alpha   90.00
_cell.angle_beta   90.00
_cell.angle_gamma   90.00
#
_symmetry.space_group_name_H-M   'P 1'
#
loop_
_entity.id
_entity.type
_entity.pdbx_description
1 polymer ?
#
loop_
_entity_poly.entity_id
_entity_poly.type
_entity_poly.pdbx_seq_one_letter_code
_entity_poly.pdbx_strand_id
1 'polypeptide(L)' 'MDKETKRLNINLPVSEMEILDTYCKQNKRNKTDLIREYIRSLEKKLRKRD' A
#
# COMPACT_ATOMS: atom_id res chain seq x y z
N MET A 1 21.75 9.29 2.01
CA MET A 1 21.48 8.13 2.90
C MET A 1 20.55 7.21 2.15
N ASP A 2 21.12 6.22 1.46
CA ASP A 2 20.42 5.27 0.62
C ASP A 2 19.54 4.38 1.50
N LYS A 3 18.23 4.63 1.50
CA LYS A 3 17.29 3.71 2.14
C LYS A 3 17.28 2.43 1.31
N GLU A 4 17.64 1.30 1.92
CA GLU A 4 17.44 -0.01 1.31
C GLU A 4 15.97 -0.16 0.88
N THR A 5 15.75 -0.35 -0.43
CA THR A 5 14.42 -0.57 -1.00
C THR A 5 14.30 -2.00 -1.49
N LYS A 6 13.25 -2.70 -1.07
CA LYS A 6 12.87 -4.02 -1.60
C LYS A 6 11.71 -3.85 -2.57
N ARG A 7 11.74 -4.58 -3.70
CA ARG A 7 10.63 -4.61 -4.66
C ARG A 7 9.55 -5.56 -4.16
N LEU A 8 8.30 -5.11 -4.20
CA LEU A 8 7.12 -5.91 -3.88
C LEU A 8 6.41 -6.24 -5.18
N ASN A 9 6.42 -7.51 -5.58
CA ASN A 9 5.61 -8.03 -6.68
C ASN A 9 4.49 -8.88 -6.09
N ILE A 10 3.24 -8.51 -6.36
CA ILE A 10 2.06 -9.23 -5.89
C ILE A 10 1.11 -9.46 -7.06
N ASN A 11 0.48 -10.63 -7.08
CA ASN A 11 -0.59 -10.93 -8.02
C ASN A 11 -1.91 -10.60 -7.33
N LEU A 12 -2.71 -9.73 -7.95
CA LEU A 12 -4.03 -9.35 -7.46
C LEU A 12 -5.08 -9.76 -8.51
N PRO A 13 -6.25 -10.25 -8.10
CA PRO A 13 -7.41 -10.35 -8.97
C PRO A 13 -7.71 -9.02 -9.65
N VAL A 14 -8.21 -9.08 -10.89
CA VAL A 14 -8.51 -7.89 -11.70
C VAL A 14 -9.48 -6.96 -10.96
N SER A 15 -10.51 -7.51 -10.31
CA SER A 15 -11.49 -6.73 -9.56
C SER A 15 -10.87 -5.93 -8.41
N GLU A 16 -9.89 -6.49 -7.70
CA GLU A 16 -9.18 -5.77 -6.62
C GLU A 16 -8.27 -4.68 -7.18
N MET A 17 -7.63 -4.94 -8.32
CA MET A 17 -6.81 -3.97 -9.02
C MET A 17 -7.65 -2.78 -9.54
N GLU A 18 -8.86 -3.02 -10.03
CA GLU A 18 -9.79 -1.96 -10.46
C GLU A 18 -10.21 -1.06 -9.31
N ILE A 19 -10.50 -1.63 -8.13
CA ILE A 19 -10.81 -0.87 -6.92
C ILE A 19 -9.61 0.02 -6.55
N LEU A 20 -8.41 -0.56 -6.55
CA LEU A 20 -7.17 0.16 -6.24
C LEU A 20 -6.92 1.32 -7.23
N ASP A 21 -7.05 1.06 -8.54
CA ASP A 21 -6.91 2.10 -9.58
C ASP A 21 -7.94 3.22 -9.42
N THR A 22 -9.20 2.86 -9.14
CA THR A 22 -10.28 3.83 -8.97
C THR A 22 -10.01 4.74 -7.77
N TYR A 23 -9.63 4.15 -6.64
CA TYR A 23 -9.31 4.90 -5.43
C TYR A 23 -8.07 5.81 -5.64
N CYS A 24 -7.03 5.30 -6.30
CA CYS A 24 -5.84 6.07 -6.65
C CYS A 24 -6.18 7.29 -7.52
N LYS A 25 -7.04 7.12 -8.53
CA LYS A 25 -7.51 8.22 -9.40
C LYS A 25 -8.28 9.27 -8.63
N GLN A 26 -9.22 8.88 -7.77
CA GLN A 26 -10.04 9.82 -6.99
C GLN A 26 -9.21 10.63 -5.99
N ASN A 27 -8.23 10.00 -5.35
CA ASN A 27 -7.43 10.61 -4.29
C ASN A 27 -6.12 11.25 -4.80
N LYS A 28 -5.86 11.22 -6.11
CA LYS A 28 -4.58 11.63 -6.74
C LYS A 28 -3.35 11.01 -6.05
N ARG A 29 -3.46 9.75 -5.63
CA ARG A 29 -2.38 9.00 -4.96
C ARG A 29 -1.86 7.88 -5.84
N ASN A 30 -0.57 7.60 -5.73
CA ASN A 30 0.03 6.45 -6.40
C ASN A 30 -0.24 5.16 -5.62
N LYS A 31 -0.37 4.04 -6.34
CA LYS A 31 -0.52 2.70 -5.75
C LYS A 31 0.56 2.42 -4.70
N THR A 32 1.80 2.79 -5.00
CA THR A 32 2.94 2.64 -4.09
C THR A 32 2.77 3.43 -2.80
N ASP A 33 2.31 4.68 -2.85
CA ASP A 33 2.13 5.49 -1.64
C ASP A 33 0.98 4.97 -0.79
N LEU A 34 -0.11 4.53 -1.43
CA LEU A 34 -1.23 3.91 -0.74
C LEU A 34 -0.83 2.61 -0.03
N ILE A 35 -0.07 1.74 -0.70
CA ILE A 35 0.45 0.51 -0.11
C ILE A 35 1.40 0.83 1.06
N ARG A 36 2.30 1.80 0.89
CA ARG A 36 3.22 2.23 1.98
C ARG A 36 2.45 2.76 3.20
N GLU A 37 1.43 3.58 2.98
CA GLU A 37 0.59 4.11 4.03
C GLU A 37 -0.20 3.01 4.74
N TYR A 38 -0.76 2.07 3.97
CA TYR A 38 -1.44 0.91 4.52
C TYR A 38 -0.49 0.09 5.40
N ILE A 39 0.72 -0.21 4.93
CA ILE A 39 1.74 -0.93 5.72
C ILE A 39 2.10 -0.17 7.01
N ARG A 40 2.27 1.15 6.96
CA ARG A 40 2.49 1.98 8.16
C ARG A 40 1.30 1.93 9.13
N SER A 41 0.09 1.86 8.60
CA SER A 41 -1.12 1.68 9.43
C SER A 41 -1.15 0.30 10.08
N LEU A 42 -0.65 -0.74 9.41
CA LEU A 42 -0.52 -2.08 9.96
C LEU A 42 0.50 -2.12 11.11
N GLU A 43 1.63 -1.42 10.99
CA GLU A 43 2.60 -1.29 12.09
C GLU A 43 1.95 -0.73 13.35
N LYS A 44 1.12 0.32 13.22
CA LYS A 44 0.36 0.89 14.34
C LYS A 44 -0.62 -0.10 14.96
N LYS A 45 -1.22 -1.00 14.17
CA LYS A 45 -2.11 -2.05 14.66
C LYS A 45 -1.34 -3.17 15.37
N LEU A 46 -0.16 -3.52 14.87
CA LEU A 46 0.71 -4.53 15.49
C LEU A 46 1.22 -4.07 16.86
N ARG A 47 1.62 -2.79 17.00
CA ARG A 47 2.05 -2.20 18.28
C ARG A 47 0.95 -2.06 19.35
N LYS A 48 -0.32 -2.28 19.01
CA LYS A 48 -1.45 -2.25 19.96
C LYS A 48 -1.80 -3.62 20.55
N ARG A 49 -0.98 -4.65 20.29
CA ARG A 49 -1.16 -6.01 20.82
C ARG A 49 -0.22 -6.33 22.00
N ASP A 50 0.27 -5.30 22.70
CA ASP A 50 0.97 -5.42 23.99
C ASP A 50 0.10 -4.84 25.10
#